data_AF-A0A3D2P9I4-F1
#
_entry.id   AF-A0A3D2P9I4-F1
#
_cell.length_a   1.000
_cell.length_b   1.000
_cell.length_c   1.000
_cell.angle_alpha   90.00
_cell.angle_beta   90.00
_cell.angle_gamma   90.00
#
_symmetry.space_group_name_H-M   'P 1'
#
loop_
_entity.id
_entity.type
_entity.pdbx_description
1 polymer ?
#
loop_
_entity_poly.entity_id
_entity_poly.type
_entity_poly.pdbx_seq_one_letter_code
_entity_poly.pdbx_strand_id
1 'polypeptide(L)'
;MTGTGQLPKFASEMFACENENDQLYLIPTAEVSVTNLHREEILEEKDLPLNYACYSACFRREAGSYGKDTKGLIRNHQFNKIELVKFVKPEDGDKELEKLLQDAEKVLKKLGLPYRVVVLCTGDLGFAAAKTYDLEVWMPGEKKWREISSCSNFTDFQARRMNIKFRPLVTPASAKASA
;
A
#
# COMPACT_ATOMS: atom_id res chain seq x y z
N MET A 1 -6.26 4.17 -10.19
CA MET A 1 -7.21 4.92 -9.35
C MET A 1 -8.40 4.06 -8.88
N THR A 2 -9.26 3.51 -9.75
CA THR A 2 -10.40 2.66 -9.29
C THR A 2 -9.96 1.32 -8.71
N GLY A 3 -8.96 0.69 -9.33
CA GLY A 3 -8.45 -0.63 -8.95
C GLY A 3 -7.96 -0.70 -7.49
N THR A 4 -7.19 0.30 -7.07
CA THR A 4 -6.61 0.41 -5.73
C THR A 4 -7.54 1.08 -4.70
N GLY A 5 -8.74 1.50 -5.13
CA GLY A 5 -9.81 1.96 -4.24
C GLY A 5 -9.87 3.46 -3.96
N GLN A 6 -9.02 4.28 -4.59
CA GLN A 6 -9.06 5.74 -4.43
C GLN A 6 -10.35 6.32 -5.04
N LEU A 7 -10.76 5.84 -6.21
CA LEU A 7 -12.03 6.26 -6.83
C LEU A 7 -13.17 5.27 -6.55
N PRO A 8 -14.41 5.77 -6.37
CA PRO A 8 -14.82 7.17 -6.42
C PRO A 8 -14.68 7.93 -5.08
N LYS A 9 -14.50 7.20 -3.97
CA LYS A 9 -14.66 7.72 -2.59
C LYS A 9 -13.73 8.90 -2.24
N PHE A 10 -12.50 8.89 -2.73
CA PHE A 10 -11.44 9.83 -2.33
C PHE A 10 -11.07 10.82 -3.45
N ALA A 11 -11.96 11.06 -4.41
CA ALA A 11 -11.70 11.98 -5.52
C ALA A 11 -11.33 13.39 -5.05
N SER A 12 -11.95 13.88 -3.96
CA SER A 12 -11.69 15.20 -3.37
C SER A 12 -10.31 15.32 -2.71
N GLU A 13 -9.65 14.22 -2.38
CA GLU A 13 -8.34 14.19 -1.72
C GLU A 13 -7.16 14.15 -2.71
N MET A 14 -7.45 14.00 -4.01
CA MET A 14 -6.45 13.88 -5.07
C MET A 14 -6.36 15.14 -5.91
N PHE A 15 -5.18 15.40 -6.48
CA PHE A 15 -5.00 16.41 -7.51
C PHE A 15 -5.37 15.82 -8.87
N ALA A 16 -6.45 16.32 -9.47
CA ALA A 16 -6.78 16.04 -10.87
C ALA A 16 -5.94 16.91 -11.79
N CYS A 17 -5.48 16.36 -12.91
CA CYS A 17 -4.79 17.12 -13.95
C CYS A 17 -5.84 17.74 -14.88
N GLU A 18 -5.72 19.06 -15.13
CA GLU A 18 -6.60 19.78 -16.04
C GLU A 18 -6.26 19.45 -17.51
N ASN A 19 -6.72 18.29 -17.97
CA ASN A 19 -6.83 17.95 -19.38
C ASN A 19 -8.11 17.13 -19.55
N GLU A 20 -9.08 17.70 -20.26
CA GLU A 20 -10.44 17.16 -20.41
C GLU A 20 -10.46 15.79 -21.11
N ASN A 21 -9.41 15.44 -21.87
CA ASN A 21 -9.37 14.22 -22.67
C ASN A 21 -8.90 12.98 -21.89
N ASP A 22 -8.08 13.17 -20.85
CA ASP A 22 -7.31 12.04 -20.27
C ASP A 22 -7.73 11.68 -18.83
N GLN A 23 -8.59 12.47 -18.17
CA GLN A 23 -9.07 12.26 -16.78
C GLN A 23 -7.98 11.75 -15.82
N LEU A 24 -6.81 12.41 -15.86
CA LEU A 24 -5.64 11.99 -15.09
C LEU A 24 -5.65 12.56 -13.68
N TYR A 25 -5.01 11.83 -12.77
CA TYR A 25 -4.80 12.22 -11.38
C TYR A 25 -3.33 12.02 -11.02
N LEU A 26 -2.76 12.94 -10.25
CA LEU A 26 -1.46 12.73 -9.63
C LEU A 26 -1.56 11.62 -8.58
N ILE A 27 -0.54 10.76 -8.51
CA ILE A 27 -0.56 9.60 -7.61
C ILE A 27 -0.39 10.02 -6.14
N PRO A 28 -1.25 9.57 -5.22
CA PRO A 28 -1.06 9.79 -3.78
C PRO A 28 0.01 8.87 -3.17
N THR A 29 0.42 7.85 -3.93
CA THR A 29 1.48 6.89 -3.63
C THR A 29 1.78 6.03 -4.87
N ALA A 30 3.02 5.55 -5.01
CA ALA A 30 3.41 4.55 -6.00
C ALA A 30 2.57 3.26 -5.95
N GLU A 31 1.98 2.89 -4.79
CA GLU A 31 1.09 1.73 -4.65
C GLU A 31 -0.05 1.75 -5.69
N VAL A 32 -0.58 2.94 -6.02
CA VAL A 32 -1.60 3.08 -7.07
C VAL A 32 -1.10 2.56 -8.42
N SER A 33 0.07 3.01 -8.86
CA SER A 33 0.58 2.65 -10.19
C SER A 33 1.10 1.22 -10.22
N VAL A 34 1.91 0.84 -9.21
CA VAL A 34 2.58 -0.45 -9.15
C VAL A 34 1.58 -1.59 -9.04
N THR A 35 0.55 -1.43 -8.19
CA THR A 35 -0.45 -2.50 -8.05
C THR A 35 -1.28 -2.66 -9.33
N ASN A 36 -1.42 -1.61 -10.14
CA ASN A 36 -2.13 -1.65 -11.41
C ASN A 36 -1.28 -2.18 -12.59
N LEU A 37 0.02 -2.44 -12.42
CA LEU A 37 0.86 -3.03 -13.48
C LEU A 37 0.29 -4.37 -13.96
N HIS A 38 -0.25 -5.16 -13.03
CA HIS A 38 -0.80 -6.48 -13.29
C HIS A 38 -2.32 -6.48 -13.47
N ARG A 39 -2.92 -5.32 -13.74
CA ARG A 39 -4.37 -5.25 -14.00
C ARG A 39 -4.72 -6.19 -15.16
N GLU A 40 -5.77 -6.98 -14.96
CA GLU A 40 -6.28 -7.98 -15.91
C GLU A 40 -5.29 -9.11 -16.25
N GLU A 41 -4.20 -9.23 -15.49
CA GLU A 41 -3.19 -10.27 -15.69
C GLU A 41 -3.53 -11.56 -14.93
N ILE A 42 -3.11 -12.69 -15.49
CA ILE A 42 -3.07 -13.99 -14.82
C ILE A 42 -1.61 -14.33 -14.56
N LEU A 43 -1.18 -14.19 -13.31
CA LEU A 43 0.17 -14.50 -12.85
C LEU A 43 0.39 -16.01 -12.75
N GLU A 44 1.62 -16.50 -12.95
CA GLU A 44 1.93 -17.90 -12.67
C GLU A 44 2.31 -18.08 -11.20
N GLU A 45 1.77 -19.11 -10.52
CA GLU A 45 2.06 -19.34 -9.08
C GLU A 45 3.56 -19.43 -8.78
N LYS A 46 4.35 -20.03 -9.68
CA LYS A 46 5.80 -20.16 -9.53
C LYS A 46 6.56 -18.83 -9.44
N ASP A 47 5.96 -17.74 -9.93
CA ASP A 47 6.59 -16.42 -9.95
C ASP A 47 6.18 -15.59 -8.71
N LEU A 48 5.28 -16.11 -7.86
CA LEU A 48 4.89 -15.47 -6.60
C LEU A 48 5.84 -15.90 -5.46
N PRO A 49 6.22 -14.97 -4.55
CA PRO A 49 5.78 -13.59 -4.50
C PRO A 49 6.55 -12.65 -5.45
N LEU A 50 5.82 -11.74 -6.11
CA LEU A 50 6.43 -10.61 -6.82
C LEU A 50 6.64 -9.45 -5.84
N ASN A 51 7.85 -8.91 -5.79
CA ASN A 51 8.22 -7.85 -4.86
C ASN A 51 8.71 -6.62 -5.62
N TYR A 52 8.08 -5.47 -5.37
CA TYR A 52 8.42 -4.19 -5.96
C TYR A 52 8.91 -3.20 -4.92
N ALA A 53 9.92 -2.42 -5.28
CA ALA A 53 10.37 -1.25 -4.54
C ALA A 53 10.37 -0.04 -5.48
N CYS A 54 9.61 1.00 -5.15
CA CYS A 54 9.38 2.11 -6.07
C CYS A 54 9.52 3.46 -5.38
N TYR A 55 10.44 4.29 -5.88
CA TYR A 55 10.58 5.68 -5.46
C TYR A 55 9.68 6.58 -6.32
N SER A 56 8.84 7.39 -5.68
CA SER A 56 8.06 8.41 -6.38
C SER A 56 7.82 9.66 -5.53
N ALA A 57 7.59 10.78 -6.22
CA ALA A 57 6.84 11.88 -5.63
C ALA A 57 5.38 11.44 -5.41
N CYS A 58 4.80 11.83 -4.29
CA CYS A 58 3.44 11.51 -3.87
C CYS A 58 2.69 12.81 -3.62
N PHE A 59 1.45 12.90 -4.12
CA PHE A 59 0.66 14.13 -4.12
C PHE A 59 -0.67 13.93 -3.40
N ARG A 60 -0.93 14.71 -2.35
CA ARG A 60 -2.16 14.64 -1.55
C ARG A 60 -2.71 16.02 -1.27
N ARG A 61 -4.02 16.23 -1.46
CA ARG A 61 -4.65 17.53 -1.17
C ARG A 61 -4.74 17.82 0.33
N GLU A 62 -4.64 16.81 1.18
CA GLU A 62 -4.77 16.94 2.64
C GLU A 62 -6.08 17.69 3.01
N ALA A 63 -7.15 17.40 2.26
CA ALA A 63 -8.45 18.03 2.48
C ALA A 63 -8.98 17.67 3.88
N GLY A 64 -9.40 18.69 4.64
CA GLY A 64 -9.88 18.51 6.01
C GLY A 64 -8.81 18.59 7.11
N SER A 65 -7.53 18.81 6.78
CA SER A 65 -6.47 18.98 7.78
C SER A 65 -6.18 20.45 8.15
N TYR A 66 -7.12 21.38 7.94
CA TYR A 66 -6.89 22.82 8.18
C TYR A 66 -6.40 23.07 9.61
N GLY A 67 -5.24 23.72 9.74
CA GLY A 67 -4.62 24.04 11.03
C GLY A 67 -3.86 22.89 11.71
N LYS A 68 -3.91 21.66 11.19
CA LYS A 68 -3.17 20.51 11.75
C LYS A 68 -1.82 20.34 11.05
N ASP A 69 -0.75 20.19 11.84
CA ASP A 69 0.62 19.91 11.37
C ASP A 69 1.13 20.90 10.30
N THR A 70 0.72 22.17 10.37
CA THR A 70 1.02 23.20 9.34
C THR A 70 2.47 23.68 9.32
N LYS A 71 3.29 23.29 10.30
CA LYS A 71 4.70 23.66 10.39
C LYS A 71 5.58 22.43 10.15
N GLY A 72 6.59 22.57 9.29
CA GLY A 72 7.61 21.55 9.05
C GLY A 72 7.23 20.54 7.97
N LEU A 73 7.84 19.36 8.03
CA LEU A 73 7.79 18.37 6.95
C LEU A 73 6.79 17.22 7.16
N ILE A 74 6.05 17.23 8.27
CA ILE A 74 5.16 16.11 8.67
C ILE A 74 3.97 15.95 7.72
N ARG A 75 3.39 17.05 7.23
CA ARG A 75 2.23 17.02 6.34
C ARG A 75 2.42 18.03 5.22
N ASN A 76 2.54 17.53 3.99
CA ASN A 76 2.80 18.34 2.80
C ASN A 76 1.95 17.83 1.63
N HIS A 77 1.65 18.72 0.70
CA HIS A 77 0.96 18.34 -0.54
C HIS A 77 1.80 17.47 -1.44
N GLN A 78 3.13 17.61 -1.37
CA GLN A 78 4.09 16.79 -2.09
C GLN A 78 5.13 16.26 -1.11
N PHE A 79 5.40 14.96 -1.19
CA PHE A 79 6.48 14.30 -0.45
C PHE A 79 7.02 13.12 -1.26
N ASN A 80 8.22 12.67 -0.96
CA ASN A 80 8.80 11.51 -1.64
C ASN A 80 8.63 10.27 -0.76
N LYS A 81 8.36 9.13 -1.39
CA LYS A 81 8.21 7.84 -0.71
C LYS A 81 8.89 6.74 -1.51
N ILE A 82 9.51 5.80 -0.79
CA ILE A 82 9.89 4.50 -1.33
C ILE A 82 8.79 3.53 -0.88
N GLU A 83 8.02 3.04 -1.85
CA GLU A 83 6.93 2.10 -1.62
C GLU A 83 7.38 0.66 -1.83
N LEU A 84 6.90 -0.23 -0.98
CA LEU A 84 7.05 -1.67 -1.12
C LEU A 84 5.68 -2.27 -1.43
N VAL A 85 5.58 -3.02 -2.53
CA VAL A 85 4.35 -3.72 -2.94
C VAL A 85 4.67 -5.19 -3.17
N LYS A 86 3.85 -6.08 -2.63
CA LYS A 86 3.99 -7.53 -2.78
C LYS A 86 2.71 -8.13 -3.38
N PHE A 87 2.87 -8.91 -4.45
CA PHE A 87 1.82 -9.82 -4.92
C PHE A 87 2.15 -11.20 -4.42
N VAL A 88 1.19 -11.84 -3.74
CA VAL A 88 1.43 -13.05 -2.97
C VAL A 88 0.27 -14.01 -3.15
N LYS A 89 0.50 -15.28 -2.83
CA LYS A 89 -0.59 -16.26 -2.78
C LYS A 89 -1.52 -15.93 -1.62
N PRO A 90 -2.85 -16.15 -1.75
CA PRO A 90 -3.81 -15.81 -0.70
C PRO A 90 -3.43 -16.38 0.68
N GLU A 91 -2.94 -17.61 0.72
CA GLU A 91 -2.53 -18.32 1.94
C GLU A 91 -1.25 -17.76 2.60
N ASP A 92 -0.42 -17.02 1.85
CA ASP A 92 0.83 -16.44 2.35
C ASP A 92 0.67 -14.98 2.83
N GLY A 93 -0.52 -14.38 2.68
CA GLY A 93 -0.76 -12.95 2.91
C GLY A 93 -0.29 -12.43 4.27
N ASP A 94 -0.66 -13.11 5.36
CA ASP A 94 -0.28 -12.69 6.71
C ASP A 94 1.22 -12.83 6.96
N LYS A 95 1.83 -13.91 6.47
CA LYS A 95 3.27 -14.14 6.57
C LYS A 95 4.06 -13.09 5.79
N GLU A 96 3.60 -12.70 4.61
CA GLU A 96 4.25 -11.68 3.80
C GLU A 96 4.04 -10.27 4.35
N LEU A 97 2.94 -10.01 5.06
CA LEU A 97 2.74 -8.78 5.84
C LEU A 97 3.79 -8.65 6.96
N GLU A 98 4.06 -9.73 7.71
CA GLU A 98 5.10 -9.71 8.73
C GLU A 98 6.49 -9.44 8.13
N LYS A 99 6.80 -10.00 6.95
CA LYS A 99 8.05 -9.69 6.24
C LYS A 99 8.10 -8.24 5.76
N LEU A 100 6.99 -7.72 5.23
CA LEU A 100 6.88 -6.32 4.80
C LEU A 100 7.13 -5.36 5.97
N LEU A 101 6.55 -5.64 7.15
CA LEU A 101 6.81 -4.91 8.38
C LEU A 101 8.31 -4.93 8.72
N GLN A 102 8.93 -6.10 8.70
CA GLN A 102 10.37 -6.25 8.98
C GLN A 102 11.26 -5.49 7.99
N ASP A 103 10.89 -5.48 6.70
CA ASP A 103 11.60 -4.72 5.66
C ASP A 103 11.60 -3.22 5.98
N ALA A 104 10.46 -2.67 6.41
CA ALA A 104 10.34 -1.27 6.82
C ALA A 104 11.07 -0.98 8.15
N GLU A 105 10.94 -1.84 9.16
CA GLU A 105 11.65 -1.73 10.44
C GLU A 105 13.18 -1.73 10.25
N LYS A 106 13.69 -2.51 9.28
CA LYS A 106 15.13 -2.60 9.00
C LYS A 106 15.72 -1.24 8.60
N VAL A 107 14.96 -0.40 7.90
CA VAL A 107 15.40 0.96 7.56
C VAL A 107 15.55 1.80 8.83
N LEU A 108 14.56 1.77 9.72
CA LEU A 108 14.58 2.52 10.98
C LEU A 108 15.72 2.05 11.90
N LYS A 109 15.92 0.73 12.03
CA LYS A 109 17.03 0.13 12.79
C LYS A 109 18.39 0.59 12.27
N LYS A 110 18.58 0.58 10.95
CA LYS A 110 19.84 1.02 10.32
C LYS A 110 20.12 2.51 10.51
N LEU A 111 19.07 3.34 10.55
CA LEU A 111 19.18 4.77 10.81
C LEU A 111 19.30 5.10 12.31
N GLY A 112 19.17 4.11 13.20
CA GLY A 112 19.21 4.31 14.64
C GLY A 112 18.02 5.12 15.18
N LEU A 113 16.87 5.08 14.49
CA LEU A 113 15.67 5.82 14.89
C LEU A 113 14.83 4.97 15.86
N PRO A 114 14.55 5.45 17.08
CA PRO A 114 13.62 4.77 17.99
C PRO A 114 12.20 4.78 17.40
N TYR A 115 11.56 3.62 17.36
CA TYR A 115 10.21 3.47 16.84
C TYR A 115 9.39 2.48 17.66
N ARG A 116 8.07 2.50 17.49
CA ARG A 116 7.14 1.47 17.96
C ARG A 116 6.29 0.94 16.80
N VAL A 117 5.81 -0.29 16.95
CA VAL A 117 4.86 -0.91 16.03
C VAL A 117 3.47 -0.86 16.67
N VAL A 118 2.47 -0.39 15.93
CA VAL A 118 1.07 -0.32 16.38
C VAL A 118 0.21 -1.13 15.41
N VAL A 119 -0.58 -2.07 15.93
CA VAL A 119 -1.66 -2.70 15.14
C VAL A 119 -2.86 -1.76 15.17
N LEU A 120 -3.36 -1.36 14.01
CA LEU A 120 -4.52 -0.47 13.97
C LEU A 120 -5.81 -1.18 14.41
N CYS A 121 -6.64 -0.44 15.15
CA CYS A 121 -7.98 -0.91 15.47
C CYS A 121 -8.89 -0.85 14.24
N THR A 122 -10.01 -1.57 14.26
CA THR A 122 -10.91 -1.67 13.10
C THR A 122 -11.47 -0.33 12.63
N GLY A 123 -11.68 0.62 13.55
CA GLY A 123 -12.17 1.97 13.23
C GLY A 123 -11.15 2.87 12.52
N ASP A 124 -9.86 2.55 12.64
CA ASP A 124 -8.76 3.34 12.06
C ASP A 124 -8.18 2.69 10.79
N LEU A 125 -8.70 1.54 10.36
CA LEU A 125 -8.22 0.88 9.14
C LEU A 125 -8.51 1.71 7.88
N GLY A 126 -7.51 1.74 6.99
CA GLY A 126 -7.68 2.31 5.65
C GLY A 126 -8.74 1.54 4.84
N PHE A 127 -9.39 2.22 3.91
CA PHE A 127 -10.58 1.71 3.20
C PHE A 127 -10.42 0.32 2.55
N ALA A 128 -9.23 -0.01 2.05
CA ALA A 128 -8.96 -1.28 1.39
C ALA A 128 -8.34 -2.34 2.33
N ALA A 129 -7.86 -1.95 3.51
CA ALA A 129 -7.01 -2.79 4.34
C ALA A 129 -7.84 -3.76 5.20
N ALA A 130 -7.42 -5.02 5.24
CA ALA A 130 -7.94 -6.02 6.17
C ALA A 130 -7.18 -6.00 7.51
N LYS A 131 -5.87 -5.70 7.46
CA LYS A 131 -4.99 -5.54 8.63
C LYS A 131 -3.88 -4.55 8.29
N THR A 132 -3.54 -3.70 9.26
CA THR A 132 -2.49 -2.68 9.11
C THR A 132 -1.63 -2.60 10.36
N TYR A 133 -0.32 -2.52 10.14
CA TYR A 133 0.67 -2.11 11.12
C TYR A 133 1.17 -0.70 10.79
N ASP A 134 1.16 0.19 11.77
CA ASP A 134 1.83 1.48 11.67
C ASP A 134 3.16 1.43 12.42
N LEU A 135 4.20 1.93 11.77
CA LEU A 135 5.48 2.24 12.39
C LEU A 135 5.46 3.71 12.77
N GLU A 136 5.66 3.97 14.05
CA GLU A 136 5.72 5.34 14.56
C GLU A 136 7.11 5.63 15.13
N VAL A 137 7.76 6.67 14.62
CA VAL A 137 9.06 7.15 15.08
C VAL A 137 8.90 8.13 16.23
N TRP A 138 9.81 8.08 17.20
CA TRP A 138 9.86 9.09 18.26
C TRP A 138 10.41 10.40 17.72
N MET A 139 9.62 11.47 17.82
CA MET A 139 10.03 12.83 17.46
C MET A 139 10.41 13.62 18.71
N PRO A 140 11.71 13.74 19.08
CA PRO A 140 12.12 14.35 20.34
C PRO A 140 11.73 15.84 20.44
N GLY A 141 11.75 16.56 19.31
CA GLY A 141 11.32 17.98 19.26
C GLY A 141 9.83 18.19 19.56
N GLU A 142 8.99 17.18 19.27
CA GLU A 142 7.54 17.23 19.53
C GLU A 142 7.14 16.40 20.77
N LYS A 143 8.09 15.67 21.37
CA LYS A 143 7.89 14.73 22.50
C LYS A 143 6.73 13.76 22.27
N LYS A 144 6.63 13.22 21.06
CA LYS A 144 5.56 12.27 20.69
C LYS A 144 5.97 11.33 19.58
N TRP A 145 5.22 10.24 19.47
CA TRP A 145 5.31 9.29 18.36
C TRP A 145 4.58 9.85 17.14
N ARG A 146 5.16 9.67 15.95
CA ARG A 146 4.57 10.07 14.67
C ARG A 146 4.69 8.91 13.68
N GLU A 147 3.60 8.62 12.99
CA GLU A 147 3.59 7.65 11.88
C GLU A 147 4.66 8.02 10.85
N ILE A 148 5.44 7.02 10.43
CA ILE A 148 6.43 7.14 9.35
C ILE A 148 6.25 6.07 8.26
N SER A 149 5.53 4.99 8.55
CA SER A 149 5.18 3.96 7.58
C SER A 149 3.91 3.23 8.02
N SER A 150 3.15 2.78 7.03
CA SER A 150 1.97 1.94 7.22
C SER A 150 2.09 0.72 6.31
N CYS A 151 2.03 -0.48 6.89
CA CYS A 151 2.15 -1.76 6.22
C CYS A 151 0.79 -2.48 6.28
N SER A 152 0.18 -2.76 5.13
CA SER A 152 -1.18 -3.30 5.07
C SER A 152 -1.29 -4.58 4.24
N ASN A 153 -2.15 -5.49 4.69
CA ASN A 153 -2.63 -6.60 3.87
C ASN A 153 -4.04 -6.25 3.35
N PHE A 154 -4.19 -6.22 2.03
CA PHE A 154 -5.46 -5.91 1.35
C PHE A 154 -6.26 -7.16 0.99
N THR A 155 -5.75 -8.35 1.29
CA THR A 155 -6.30 -9.65 0.85
C THR A 155 -6.54 -9.66 -0.65
N ASP A 156 -7.78 -9.84 -1.09
CA ASP A 156 -8.16 -9.85 -2.50
C ASP A 156 -8.85 -8.55 -2.95
N PHE A 157 -8.98 -7.53 -2.09
CA PHE A 157 -9.83 -6.36 -2.35
C PHE A 157 -9.42 -5.62 -3.63
N GLN A 158 -8.13 -5.31 -3.73
CA GLN A 158 -7.55 -4.62 -4.88
C GLN A 158 -7.45 -5.56 -6.09
N ALA A 159 -7.05 -6.82 -5.88
CA ALA A 159 -6.96 -7.83 -6.93
C ALA A 159 -8.30 -8.04 -7.65
N ARG A 160 -9.42 -8.14 -6.90
CA ARG A 160 -10.77 -8.27 -7.47
C ARG A 160 -11.17 -7.08 -8.33
N ARG A 161 -10.88 -5.85 -7.87
CA ARG A 161 -11.19 -4.62 -8.61
C ARG A 161 -10.37 -4.46 -9.90
N MET A 162 -9.20 -5.10 -9.96
CA MET A 162 -8.30 -5.07 -11.10
C MET A 162 -8.32 -6.37 -11.91
N ASN A 163 -9.18 -7.33 -11.56
CA ASN A 163 -9.24 -8.66 -12.19
C ASN A 163 -7.87 -9.36 -12.25
N ILE A 164 -7.05 -9.19 -11.21
CA ILE A 164 -5.74 -9.85 -11.09
C ILE A 164 -5.98 -11.27 -10.56
N LYS A 165 -5.45 -12.26 -11.27
CA LYS A 165 -5.57 -13.68 -10.92
C LYS A 165 -4.20 -14.33 -10.91
N PHE A 166 -4.14 -15.54 -10.38
CA PHE A 166 -2.99 -16.40 -10.59
C PHE A 166 -3.44 -17.80 -11.01
N ARG A 167 -2.59 -18.50 -11.76
CA ARG A 167 -2.78 -19.90 -12.12
C ARG A 167 -2.02 -20.77 -11.12
N PRO A 168 -2.72 -21.63 -10.35
CA PRO A 168 -2.06 -22.59 -9.49
C PRO A 168 -1.23 -23.59 -10.31
N LEU A 169 -0.12 -24.04 -9.75
CA LEU A 169 0.63 -25.17 -10.29
C LEU A 169 -0.29 -26.40 -10.26
N VAL A 170 -0.49 -27.02 -11.42
CA VAL A 170 -1.24 -28.27 -11.51
C VAL A 170 -0.41 -29.37 -10.83
N THR A 171 -0.74 -29.69 -9.58
CA THR A 171 -0.22 -30.91 -8.96
C THR A 171 -0.89 -32.11 -9.64
N PRO A 172 -0.15 -33.16 -10.08
CA PRO A 172 -0.71 -34.29 -10.85
C PRO A 172 -1.85 -35.09 -10.17
N ALA A 173 -2.20 -34.78 -8.93
CA ALA A 173 -3.25 -35.46 -8.18
C ALA A 173 -4.68 -35.10 -8.62
N SER A 174 -4.91 -33.97 -9.28
CA SER A 174 -6.28 -33.55 -9.67
C SER A 174 -6.75 -34.10 -11.03
N ALA A 175 -5.87 -34.71 -11.82
CA ALA A 175 -6.21 -35.25 -13.14
C ALA A 175 -6.87 -36.65 -13.11
N LYS A 176 -7.08 -37.24 -11.92
CA LYS A 176 -7.62 -38.61 -11.76
C LYS A 176 -9.05 -38.71 -11.22
N ALA A 177 -9.77 -37.60 -11.09
CA ALA A 177 -11.13 -37.60 -10.53
C ALA A 177 -12.24 -37.30 -11.56
N SER A 178 -12.02 -37.60 -12.84
CA SER A 178 -13.06 -37.55 -13.86
C SER A 178 -12.89 -38.71 -14.85
N ALA A 179 -13.36 -39.88 -14.44
CA ALA A 179 -13.73 -41.01 -15.29
C ALA A 179 -15.06 -41.56 -14.77
#